data_AF-A0A0G1MWR6-F1
#
_entry.id   AF-A0A0G1MWR6-F1
#
_cell.length_a   1.000
_cell.length_b   1.000
_cell.length_c   1.000
_cell.angle_alpha   90.00
_cell.angle_beta   90.00
_cell.angle_gamma   90.00
#
_symmetry.space_group_name_H-M   'P 1'
#
loop_
_entity.id
_entity.type
_entity.pdbx_description
1 polymer ?
#
loop_
_entity_poly.entity_id
_entity_poly.type
_entity_poly.pdbx_seq_one_letter_code
_entity_poly.pdbx_strand_id
1 'polypeptide(L)'
;MRQFLHGTIILMGMIIGVGLFAVPYVSARAGFGIGLFWIVLLGAVSLLINLYFGEVVAGTPGKHRLVGYADRYLGHSAKKIVTISQTLSFWGAQVAYMLVGGTFLKILFQGGNGSSSFFYTILLFGFVATITFLGLRIFDRVEFWMTWLLLAIIAVILVLGVPHIEASNLIGAGTGAGLFFPYGIILFALSGAAAIPEMWDMVNKKGTF
;
A
#
# COMPACT_ATOMS: atom_id res chain seq x y z
N MET A 1 10.98 3.76 -22.95
CA MET A 1 10.64 4.82 -21.98
C MET A 1 9.19 4.72 -21.48
N ARG A 2 8.17 4.81 -22.35
CA ARG A 2 6.75 4.80 -21.92
C ARG A 2 6.33 3.56 -21.10
N GLN A 3 6.80 2.37 -21.48
CA GLN A 3 6.46 1.12 -20.76
C GLN A 3 7.12 1.03 -19.39
N PHE A 4 8.35 1.53 -19.26
CA PHE A 4 9.06 1.63 -17.99
C PHE A 4 8.30 2.57 -17.05
N LEU A 5 7.88 3.74 -17.53
CA LEU A 5 7.06 4.68 -16.76
C LEU A 5 5.74 4.06 -16.30
N HIS A 6 5.04 3.33 -17.17
CA HIS A 6 3.81 2.62 -16.78
C HIS A 6 4.07 1.56 -15.70
N GLY A 7 5.15 0.78 -15.83
CA GLY A 7 5.55 -0.20 -14.81
C GLY A 7 5.85 0.46 -13.46
N THR A 8 6.55 1.61 -13.47
CA THR A 8 6.81 2.39 -12.25
C THR A 8 5.51 2.90 -11.62
N ILE A 9 4.56 3.39 -12.43
CA ILE A 9 3.26 3.87 -11.94
C ILE A 9 2.48 2.75 -11.25
N ILE A 10 2.47 1.53 -11.79
CA ILE A 10 1.80 0.37 -11.17
C ILE A 10 2.43 0.03 -9.81
N LEU A 11 3.76 0.00 -9.75
CA LEU A 11 4.46 -0.27 -8.49
C LEU A 11 4.21 0.84 -7.45
N MET A 12 4.21 2.10 -7.89
CA MET A 12 3.87 3.24 -7.04
C MET A 12 2.42 3.17 -6.56
N GLY A 13 1.46 2.83 -7.42
CA GLY A 13 0.05 2.68 -7.05
C GLY A 13 -0.17 1.57 -6.02
N MET A 14 0.61 0.49 -6.10
CA MET A 14 0.57 -0.60 -5.12
C MET A 14 1.14 -0.20 -3.75
N ILE A 15 2.27 0.53 -3.73
CA ILE A 15 2.95 0.92 -2.48
C ILE A 15 2.27 2.13 -1.83
N ILE A 16 1.90 3.13 -2.62
CA ILE A 16 1.26 4.37 -2.15
C ILE A 16 -0.22 4.06 -1.88
N GLY A 17 -0.48 3.56 -0.68
CA GLY A 17 -1.80 3.18 -0.23
C GLY A 17 -2.15 3.71 1.16
N VAL A 18 -3.14 3.07 1.78
CA VAL A 18 -3.67 3.49 3.09
C VAL A 18 -2.62 3.49 4.21
N GLY A 19 -1.60 2.62 4.12
CA GLY A 19 -0.52 2.56 5.10
C GLY A 19 0.22 3.90 5.26
N LEU A 20 0.34 4.70 4.19
CA LEU A 20 1.00 5.99 4.22
C LEU A 20 0.40 6.94 5.26
N PHE A 21 -0.92 6.95 5.43
CA PHE A 21 -1.60 7.84 6.37
C PHE A 21 -1.34 7.48 7.85
N ALA A 22 -0.97 6.23 8.12
CA ALA A 22 -0.67 5.78 9.48
C ALA A 22 0.81 6.02 9.86
N VAL A 23 1.72 6.13 8.88
CA VAL A 23 3.16 6.32 9.11
C VAL A 23 3.48 7.56 9.97
N PRO A 24 2.91 8.75 9.70
CA PRO A 24 3.16 9.93 10.54
C PRO A 24 2.72 9.73 11.99
N TYR A 25 1.56 9.11 12.20
CA TYR A 25 1.02 8.86 13.54
C TYR A 25 1.92 7.92 14.35
N VAL A 26 2.34 6.80 13.77
CA VAL A 26 3.21 5.86 14.48
C VAL A 26 4.61 6.42 14.72
N SER A 27 5.10 7.24 13.79
CA SER A 27 6.39 7.93 13.94
C SER A 27 6.32 8.98 15.04
N ALA A 28 5.23 9.73 15.17
CA ALA A 28 5.02 10.66 16.27
C ALA A 28 4.93 9.94 17.64
N ARG A 29 4.29 8.76 17.67
CA ARG A 29 4.15 7.95 18.89
C ARG A 29 5.44 7.25 19.32
N ALA A 30 6.22 6.74 18.39
CA ALA A 30 7.50 6.06 18.67
C ALA A 30 8.67 7.05 18.83
N GLY A 31 8.58 8.21 18.16
CA GLY A 31 9.66 9.18 18.02
C GLY A 31 10.14 9.22 16.58
N PHE A 32 10.41 10.42 16.07
CA PHE A 32 10.76 10.65 14.67
C PHE A 32 11.96 9.80 14.21
N GLY A 33 13.03 9.75 15.01
CA GLY A 33 14.21 8.94 14.70
C GLY A 33 13.92 7.43 14.58
N ILE A 34 13.01 6.90 15.41
CA ILE A 34 12.61 5.48 15.36
C ILE A 34 11.76 5.22 14.11
N GLY A 35 10.81 6.10 13.80
CA GLY A 35 10.03 6.02 12.56
C GLY A 35 10.94 6.03 11.32
N LEU A 36 11.88 6.98 11.27
CA LEU A 36 12.84 7.10 10.17
C LEU A 36 13.73 5.86 10.04
N PHE A 37 14.27 5.35 11.16
CA PHE A 37 15.05 4.11 11.18
C PHE A 37 14.30 2.95 10.53
N TRP A 38 13.03 2.73 10.91
CA TRP A 38 12.23 1.65 10.34
C TRP A 38 11.85 1.89 8.88
N ILE A 39 11.56 3.12 8.47
CA ILE A 39 11.30 3.44 7.05
C ILE A 39 12.52 3.08 6.21
N VAL A 40 13.72 3.47 6.63
CA VAL A 40 14.95 3.19 5.88
C VAL A 40 15.26 1.70 5.88
N LEU A 41 15.21 1.04 7.05
CA LEU A 41 15.52 -0.38 7.17
C LEU A 41 14.54 -1.25 6.38
N LEU A 42 13.23 -1.05 6.58
CA LEU A 42 12.21 -1.83 5.88
C LEU A 42 12.09 -1.44 4.41
N GLY A 43 12.42 -0.19 4.06
CA GLY A 43 12.54 0.25 2.68
C GLY A 43 13.65 -0.52 1.96
N ALA A 44 14.83 -0.64 2.56
CA ALA A 44 15.93 -1.43 2.01
C ALA A 44 15.57 -2.91 1.89
N VAL A 45 14.94 -3.49 2.92
CA VAL A 45 14.48 -4.89 2.89
C VAL A 45 13.42 -5.10 1.79
N SER A 46 12.41 -4.23 1.70
CA SER A 46 11.37 -4.30 0.66
C SER A 46 11.96 -4.15 -0.74
N LEU A 47 12.93 -3.25 -0.92
CA LEU A 47 13.66 -3.10 -2.17
C LEU A 47 14.36 -4.41 -2.58
N LEU A 48 15.11 -5.03 -1.67
CA LEU A 48 15.78 -6.30 -1.95
C LEU A 48 14.79 -7.41 -2.29
N ILE A 49 13.69 -7.53 -1.54
CA ILE A 49 12.62 -8.50 -1.82
C ILE A 49 12.05 -8.29 -3.22
N ASN A 50 11.76 -7.04 -3.60
CA ASN A 50 11.21 -6.71 -4.92
C ASN A 50 12.21 -7.01 -6.04
N LEU A 51 13.51 -6.76 -5.83
CA LEU A 51 14.57 -7.07 -6.80
C LEU A 51 14.71 -8.58 -7.00
N TYR A 52 14.84 -9.36 -5.92
CA TYR A 52 14.93 -10.81 -6.00
C TYR A 52 13.67 -11.43 -6.63
N PHE A 53 12.49 -10.92 -6.27
CA PHE A 53 11.25 -11.39 -6.87
C PHE A 53 11.17 -11.01 -8.36
N GLY A 54 11.67 -9.83 -8.73
CA GLY A 54 11.81 -9.41 -10.13
C GLY A 54 12.69 -10.35 -10.94
N GLU A 55 13.80 -10.83 -10.39
CA GLU A 55 14.68 -11.81 -11.04
C GLU A 55 13.99 -13.16 -11.24
N VAL A 56 13.25 -13.64 -10.22
CA VAL A 56 12.44 -14.86 -10.34
C VAL A 56 11.40 -14.71 -11.43
N VAL A 57 10.67 -13.59 -11.46
CA VAL A 57 9.65 -13.30 -12.47
C VAL A 57 10.27 -13.25 -13.87
N ALA A 58 11.42 -12.60 -14.02
CA ALA A 58 12.11 -12.46 -15.30
C ALA A 58 12.70 -13.78 -15.82
N GLY A 59 13.25 -14.61 -14.92
CA GLY A 59 13.89 -15.89 -15.24
C GLY A 59 12.92 -17.06 -15.42
N THR A 60 11.62 -16.89 -15.11
CA THR A 60 10.64 -17.96 -15.19
C THR A 60 9.74 -17.83 -16.41
N PRO A 61 9.69 -18.82 -17.31
CA PRO A 61 8.71 -18.84 -18.39
C PRO A 61 7.28 -18.98 -17.88
N GLY A 62 6.38 -18.18 -18.48
CA GLY A 62 4.94 -18.19 -18.20
C GLY A 62 4.50 -17.08 -17.25
N LYS A 63 3.18 -16.93 -17.09
CA LYS A 63 2.57 -15.96 -16.18
C LYS A 63 2.17 -16.67 -14.89
N HIS A 64 2.78 -16.26 -13.78
CA HIS A 64 2.49 -16.79 -12.46
C HIS A 64 2.29 -15.65 -11.47
N ARG A 65 1.53 -15.90 -10.41
CA ARG A 65 1.50 -15.04 -9.22
C ARG A 65 2.41 -15.65 -8.15
N LEU A 66 2.62 -14.96 -7.04
CA LEU A 66 3.52 -15.39 -5.96
C LEU A 66 3.32 -16.87 -5.54
N VAL A 67 2.07 -17.31 -5.40
CA VAL A 67 1.72 -18.72 -5.10
C VAL A 67 2.24 -19.69 -6.16
N GLY A 68 2.14 -19.33 -7.44
CA GLY A 68 2.62 -20.16 -8.55
C GLY A 68 4.14 -20.26 -8.58
N TYR A 69 4.84 -19.15 -8.31
CA TYR A 69 6.30 -19.17 -8.16
C TYR A 69 6.74 -20.02 -6.96
N ALA A 70 6.02 -19.92 -5.83
CA ALA A 70 6.31 -20.75 -4.66
C ALA A 70 6.14 -22.25 -4.95
N ASP A 71 5.07 -22.64 -5.65
CA ASP A 71 4.85 -24.04 -6.06
C ASP A 71 5.99 -24.56 -6.94
N ARG A 72 6.43 -23.73 -7.91
CA ARG A 72 7.45 -24.13 -8.88
C ARG A 72 8.85 -24.29 -8.27
N TYR A 73 9.25 -23.37 -7.39
CA TYR A 73 10.62 -23.33 -6.86
C TYR A 73 10.79 -23.98 -5.48
N LEU A 74 9.73 -24.02 -4.67
CA LEU A 74 9.77 -24.51 -3.28
C LEU A 74 8.84 -25.72 -3.05
N GLY A 75 8.04 -26.09 -4.06
CA GLY A 75 7.15 -27.24 -4.03
C GLY A 75 5.79 -26.99 -3.38
N HIS A 76 4.97 -28.05 -3.35
CA HIS A 76 3.55 -27.95 -3.02
C HIS A 76 3.27 -27.52 -1.57
N SER A 77 4.15 -27.83 -0.62
CA SER A 77 4.00 -27.38 0.77
C SER A 77 4.13 -25.86 0.88
N ALA A 78 5.09 -25.26 0.16
CA ALA A 78 5.25 -23.82 0.10
C ALA A 78 4.05 -23.14 -0.58
N LYS A 79 3.52 -23.74 -1.66
CA LYS A 79 2.28 -23.27 -2.30
C LYS A 79 1.15 -23.09 -1.28
N LYS A 80 0.92 -24.07 -0.41
CA LYS A 80 -0.16 -24.01 0.61
C LYS A 80 0.09 -22.86 1.59
N ILE A 81 1.31 -22.75 2.13
CA ILE A 81 1.66 -21.70 3.10
C ILE A 81 1.49 -20.31 2.47
N VAL A 82 2.01 -20.11 1.26
CA VAL A 82 1.92 -18.83 0.54
C VAL A 82 0.48 -18.50 0.15
N THR A 83 -0.33 -19.51 -0.19
CA THR A 83 -1.76 -19.30 -0.49
C THR A 83 -2.48 -18.77 0.74
N ILE A 84 -2.28 -19.40 1.91
CA ILE A 84 -2.92 -18.98 3.16
C ILE A 84 -2.43 -17.58 3.56
N SER A 85 -1.12 -17.34 3.56
CA SER A 85 -0.57 -16.04 3.97
C SER A 85 -1.01 -14.92 3.04
N GLN A 86 -1.02 -15.15 1.72
CA GLN A 86 -1.43 -14.14 0.75
C GLN A 86 -2.94 -13.85 0.85
N THR A 87 -3.76 -14.88 1.06
CA THR A 87 -5.22 -14.71 1.25
C THR A 87 -5.51 -13.87 2.50
N LEU A 88 -4.87 -14.20 3.64
CA LEU A 88 -5.02 -13.43 4.88
C LEU A 88 -4.51 -12.00 4.72
N SER A 89 -3.38 -11.82 4.01
CA SER A 89 -2.80 -10.49 3.78
C SER A 89 -3.72 -9.60 2.96
N PHE A 90 -4.27 -10.12 1.85
CA PHE A 90 -5.21 -9.36 1.03
C PHE A 90 -6.52 -9.09 1.77
N TRP A 91 -7.05 -10.07 2.50
CA TRP A 91 -8.26 -9.87 3.30
C TRP A 91 -8.05 -8.79 4.37
N GLY A 92 -6.95 -8.85 5.12
CA GLY A 92 -6.59 -7.85 6.12
C GLY A 92 -6.38 -6.45 5.51
N ALA A 93 -5.73 -6.38 4.35
CA ALA A 93 -5.59 -5.13 3.62
C ALA A 93 -6.97 -4.56 3.26
N GLN A 94 -7.86 -5.34 2.66
CA GLN A 94 -9.21 -4.88 2.29
C GLN A 94 -10.00 -4.35 3.49
N VAL A 95 -9.91 -5.02 4.65
CA VAL A 95 -10.52 -4.52 5.89
C VAL A 95 -9.93 -3.17 6.29
N ALA A 96 -8.60 -3.02 6.27
CA ALA A 96 -7.95 -1.75 6.59
C ALA A 96 -8.36 -0.63 5.62
N TYR A 97 -8.42 -0.91 4.31
CA TYR A 97 -8.89 0.04 3.30
C TYR A 97 -10.33 0.48 3.55
N MET A 98 -11.23 -0.44 3.91
CA MET A 98 -12.62 -0.11 4.23
C MET A 98 -12.73 0.75 5.49
N LEU A 99 -11.99 0.42 6.57
CA LEU A 99 -12.04 1.18 7.83
C LEU A 99 -11.49 2.61 7.67
N VAL A 100 -10.36 2.75 6.98
CA VAL A 100 -9.76 4.08 6.75
C VAL A 100 -10.59 4.87 5.75
N GLY A 101 -11.06 4.24 4.67
CA GLY A 101 -11.96 4.87 3.71
C GLY A 101 -13.25 5.37 4.35
N GLY A 102 -13.89 4.56 5.20
CA GLY A 102 -15.09 4.97 5.95
C GLY A 102 -14.82 6.14 6.90
N THR A 103 -13.63 6.17 7.53
CA THR A 103 -13.20 7.29 8.38
C THR A 103 -13.02 8.58 7.58
N PHE A 104 -12.37 8.52 6.42
CA PHE A 104 -12.26 9.68 5.53
C PHE A 104 -13.60 10.16 5.00
N LEU A 105 -14.49 9.21 4.63
CA LEU A 105 -15.83 9.54 4.14
C LEU A 105 -16.64 10.28 5.22
N LYS A 106 -16.54 9.84 6.48
CA LYS A 106 -17.15 10.54 7.62
C LYS A 106 -16.61 11.97 7.76
N ILE A 107 -15.29 12.13 7.71
CA ILE A 107 -14.64 13.46 7.84
C ILE A 107 -15.13 14.40 6.73
N LEU A 108 -15.27 13.90 5.49
CA LEU A 108 -15.72 14.70 4.34
C LEU A 108 -17.19 15.13 4.44
N PHE A 109 -18.12 14.23 4.79
CA PHE A 109 -19.56 14.53 4.75
C PHE A 109 -20.10 15.24 5.99
N GLN A 110 -19.49 15.04 7.15
CA GLN A 110 -20.04 15.52 8.43
C GLN A 110 -19.04 16.36 9.24
N GLY A 111 -17.87 16.68 8.68
CA GLY A 111 -16.85 17.48 9.38
C GLY A 111 -16.42 16.88 10.72
N GLY A 112 -16.66 15.58 10.94
CA GLY A 112 -16.41 14.88 12.20
C GLY A 112 -17.60 14.77 13.18
N ASN A 113 -18.67 15.55 13.02
CA ASN A 113 -19.84 15.56 13.92
C ASN A 113 -21.08 14.92 13.27
N GLY A 114 -21.47 13.75 13.79
CA GLY A 114 -22.58 12.94 13.28
C GLY A 114 -22.13 11.53 12.89
N SER A 115 -23.06 10.57 12.99
CA SER A 115 -23.02 9.14 12.63
C SER A 115 -21.78 8.31 13.04
N SER A 116 -22.00 7.02 13.30
CA SER A 116 -20.92 6.07 13.59
C SER A 116 -20.02 5.88 12.36
N SER A 117 -18.69 5.82 12.53
CA SER A 117 -17.74 5.50 11.46
C SER A 117 -18.11 4.20 10.73
N PHE A 118 -18.73 3.27 11.47
CA PHE A 118 -19.23 2.00 10.95
C PHE A 118 -20.27 2.16 9.83
N PHE A 119 -21.16 3.17 9.92
CA PHE A 119 -22.17 3.41 8.89
C PHE A 119 -21.52 3.79 7.55
N TYR A 120 -20.54 4.70 7.58
CA TYR A 120 -19.80 5.10 6.38
C TYR A 120 -18.96 3.97 5.80
N THR A 121 -18.39 3.11 6.64
CA THR A 121 -17.69 1.90 6.19
C THR A 121 -18.63 0.94 5.46
N ILE A 122 -19.85 0.70 5.98
CA ILE A 122 -20.85 -0.14 5.30
C ILE A 122 -21.29 0.50 3.98
N LEU A 123 -21.53 1.80 3.97
CA LEU A 123 -21.91 2.53 2.76
C LEU A 123 -20.81 2.40 1.69
N LEU A 124 -19.55 2.64 2.07
CA LEU A 124 -18.40 2.47 1.18
C LEU A 124 -18.28 1.03 0.69
N PHE A 125 -18.47 0.04 1.57
CA PHE A 125 -18.47 -1.37 1.19
C PHE A 125 -19.54 -1.67 0.13
N GLY A 126 -20.78 -1.21 0.35
CA GLY A 126 -21.87 -1.38 -0.61
C GLY A 126 -21.53 -0.78 -1.98
N PHE A 127 -21.00 0.44 -1.99
CA PHE A 127 -20.58 1.14 -3.21
C PHE A 127 -19.47 0.37 -3.96
N VAL A 128 -18.39 -0.01 -3.28
CA VAL A 128 -17.27 -0.73 -3.89
C VAL A 128 -17.71 -2.11 -4.38
N ALA A 129 -18.54 -2.82 -3.61
CA ALA A 129 -19.09 -4.12 -4.01
C ALA A 129 -19.94 -4.01 -5.29
N THR A 130 -20.83 -3.01 -5.38
CA THR A 130 -21.65 -2.78 -6.57
C THR A 130 -20.80 -2.46 -7.80
N ILE A 131 -19.80 -1.58 -7.67
CA ILE A 131 -18.90 -1.26 -8.79
C ILE A 131 -18.10 -2.49 -9.23
N THR A 132 -17.60 -3.27 -8.28
CA THR A 132 -16.85 -4.50 -8.59
C THR A 132 -17.73 -5.51 -9.34
N PHE A 133 -19.02 -5.59 -8.98
CA PHE A 133 -19.99 -6.46 -9.65
C PHE A 133 -20.35 -5.99 -11.07
N LEU A 134 -20.40 -4.68 -11.31
CA LEU A 134 -20.74 -4.08 -12.62
C LEU A 134 -19.59 -4.13 -13.65
N GLY A 135 -18.39 -4.53 -13.24
CA GLY A 135 -17.26 -4.80 -14.12
C GLY A 135 -16.12 -3.78 -14.03
N LEU A 136 -14.89 -4.27 -14.21
CA LEU A 136 -13.66 -3.58 -13.83
C LEU A 136 -13.11 -2.57 -14.87
N ARG A 137 -13.72 -2.42 -16.05
CA ARG A 137 -13.17 -1.58 -17.13
C ARG A 137 -13.06 -0.09 -16.77
N ILE A 138 -13.73 0.36 -15.72
CA ILE A 138 -13.69 1.75 -15.23
C ILE A 138 -12.46 2.00 -14.35
N PHE A 139 -11.88 0.95 -13.75
CA PHE A 139 -10.83 1.10 -12.72
C PHE A 139 -9.53 1.66 -13.27
N ASP A 140 -9.05 1.23 -14.44
CA ASP A 140 -7.77 1.69 -14.99
C ASP A 140 -7.70 3.22 -15.14
N ARG A 141 -8.80 3.85 -15.55
CA ARG A 141 -8.87 5.31 -15.71
C ARG A 141 -9.05 6.00 -14.35
N VAL A 142 -9.86 5.44 -13.47
CA VAL A 142 -10.12 6.01 -12.14
C VAL A 142 -8.86 5.95 -11.27
N GLU A 143 -8.15 4.83 -11.29
CA GLU A 143 -6.90 4.62 -10.54
C GLU A 143 -5.87 5.68 -10.92
N PHE A 144 -5.62 5.87 -12.22
CA PHE A 144 -4.68 6.89 -12.70
C PHE A 144 -5.00 8.27 -12.12
N TRP A 145 -6.25 8.74 -12.21
CA TRP A 145 -6.65 10.04 -11.68
C TRP A 145 -6.59 10.11 -10.16
N MET A 146 -6.97 9.05 -9.45
CA MET A 146 -6.94 8.98 -7.99
C MET A 146 -5.51 8.99 -7.44
N THR A 147 -4.56 8.32 -8.10
CA THR A 147 -3.15 8.36 -7.71
C THR A 147 -2.59 9.77 -7.85
N TRP A 148 -2.87 10.47 -8.96
CA TRP A 148 -2.43 11.86 -9.14
C TRP A 148 -3.08 12.80 -8.12
N LEU A 149 -4.37 12.62 -7.83
CA LEU A 149 -5.06 13.37 -6.78
C LEU A 149 -4.40 13.15 -5.41
N LEU A 150 -4.08 11.90 -5.07
CA LEU A 150 -3.41 11.56 -3.82
C LEU A 150 -2.03 12.21 -3.72
N LEU A 151 -1.23 12.14 -4.78
CA LEU A 151 0.09 12.81 -4.84
C LEU A 151 -0.04 14.32 -4.69
N ALA A 152 -1.04 14.93 -5.32
CA ALA A 152 -1.31 16.36 -5.17
C ALA A 152 -1.69 16.73 -3.73
N ILE A 153 -2.54 15.94 -3.08
CA ILE A 153 -2.91 16.14 -1.66
C ILE A 153 -1.68 16.04 -0.77
N ILE A 154 -0.83 15.04 -0.98
CA ILE A 154 0.43 14.89 -0.21
C ILE A 154 1.33 16.11 -0.42
N ALA A 155 1.47 16.59 -1.64
CA ALA A 155 2.27 17.79 -1.93
C ALA A 155 1.70 19.04 -1.22
N VAL A 156 0.38 19.22 -1.21
CA VAL A 156 -0.29 20.30 -0.48
C VAL A 156 -0.03 20.20 1.03
N ILE A 157 -0.19 19.00 1.62
CA ILE A 157 0.09 18.77 3.03
C ILE A 157 1.54 19.10 3.37
N LEU A 158 2.49 18.72 2.52
CA LEU A 158 3.91 19.04 2.73
C LEU A 158 4.14 20.55 2.70
N VAL A 159 3.67 21.25 1.66
CA VAL A 159 3.88 22.70 1.50
C VAL A 159 3.24 23.50 2.65
N LEU A 160 2.01 23.16 3.04
CA LEU A 160 1.32 23.80 4.17
C LEU A 160 1.89 23.37 5.53
N GLY A 161 2.54 22.21 5.60
CA GLY A 161 3.16 21.67 6.80
C GLY A 161 4.52 22.28 7.12
N VAL A 162 5.29 22.74 6.12
CA VAL A 162 6.64 23.30 6.33
C VAL A 162 6.69 24.41 7.41
N PRO A 163 5.79 25.41 7.40
CA PRO A 163 5.80 26.48 8.42
C PRO A 163 5.52 26.00 9.84
N HIS A 164 4.95 24.79 10.01
CA HIS A 164 4.54 24.22 11.29
C HIS A 164 5.55 23.20 11.84
N ILE A 165 6.76 23.11 11.25
CA ILE A 165 7.80 22.19 11.72
C ILE A 165 8.44 22.74 12.99
N GLU A 166 8.26 22.02 14.09
CA GLU A 166 8.95 22.30 15.35
C GLU A 166 10.11 21.31 15.56
N ALA A 167 11.33 21.82 15.76
CA ALA A 167 12.53 21.00 15.94
C ALA A 167 12.47 20.09 17.19
N SER A 168 11.70 20.48 18.20
CA SER A 168 11.42 19.68 19.40
C SER A 168 10.83 18.31 19.05
N ASN A 169 9.94 18.26 18.05
CA ASN A 169 9.26 17.04 17.62
C ASN A 169 10.16 16.09 16.81
N LEU A 170 11.33 16.57 16.35
CA LEU A 170 12.30 15.75 15.60
C LEU A 170 13.29 15.02 16.52
N ILE A 171 13.56 15.59 17.69
CA ILE A 171 14.59 15.10 18.64
C ILE A 171 13.95 14.36 19.83
N GLY A 172 12.68 14.64 20.15
CA GLY A 172 11.97 14.01 21.26
C GLY A 172 11.81 12.50 21.11
N ALA A 173 12.03 11.77 22.22
CA ALA A 173 11.50 10.42 22.36
C ALA A 173 9.96 10.51 22.30
N GLY A 174 9.31 9.67 21.49
CA GLY A 174 7.86 9.70 21.33
C GLY A 174 7.12 9.42 22.64
N THR A 175 5.79 9.33 22.60
CA THR A 175 4.94 9.14 23.80
C THR A 175 5.05 7.74 24.45
N GLY A 176 6.19 7.05 24.33
CA GLY A 176 6.46 5.77 25.00
C GLY A 176 6.04 4.51 24.25
N ALA A 177 5.74 4.58 22.95
CA ALA A 177 5.25 3.42 22.20
C ALA A 177 6.28 2.29 22.01
N GLY A 178 7.55 2.50 22.35
CA GLY A 178 8.61 1.51 22.24
C GLY A 178 9.12 1.33 20.80
N LEU A 179 10.26 0.67 20.67
CA LEU A 179 11.00 0.58 19.40
C LEU A 179 10.23 -0.15 18.29
N PHE A 180 9.46 -1.20 18.62
CA PHE A 180 8.80 -2.07 17.64
C PHE A 180 7.39 -1.65 17.26
N PHE A 181 6.82 -0.63 17.90
CA PHE A 181 5.46 -0.18 17.61
C PHE A 181 5.21 0.21 16.14
N PRO A 182 6.10 0.94 15.45
CA PRO A 182 5.84 1.34 14.07
C PRO A 182 6.17 0.23 13.04
N TYR A 183 6.82 -0.86 13.45
CA TYR A 183 7.32 -1.92 12.56
C TYR A 183 6.26 -2.44 11.58
N GLY A 184 5.13 -2.96 12.09
CA GLY A 184 4.11 -3.60 11.25
C GLY A 184 3.42 -2.61 10.31
N ILE A 185 3.19 -1.38 10.77
CA ILE A 185 2.51 -0.34 10.01
C ILE A 185 3.40 0.17 8.87
N ILE A 186 4.68 0.39 9.14
CA ILE A 186 5.66 0.78 8.12
C ILE A 186 5.87 -0.36 7.13
N LEU A 187 5.98 -1.62 7.60
CA LEU A 187 6.12 -2.78 6.71
C LEU A 187 4.92 -2.91 5.76
N PHE A 188 3.70 -2.73 6.28
CA PHE A 188 2.49 -2.72 5.47
C PHE A 188 2.49 -1.57 4.45
N ALA A 189 2.89 -0.37 4.86
CA ALA A 189 2.97 0.80 3.98
C ALA A 189 4.00 0.67 2.85
N LEU A 190 5.03 -0.16 3.03
CA LEU A 190 6.11 -0.38 2.05
C LEU A 190 5.94 -1.67 1.22
N SER A 191 4.80 -2.35 1.35
CA SER A 191 4.51 -3.60 0.65
C SER A 191 4.14 -3.34 -0.81
N GLY A 192 4.93 -3.86 -1.75
CA GLY A 192 4.71 -3.68 -3.20
C GLY A 192 4.85 -4.94 -4.05
N ALA A 193 5.25 -6.07 -3.45
CA ALA A 193 5.69 -7.26 -4.20
C ALA A 193 4.61 -7.85 -5.12
N ALA A 194 3.33 -7.68 -4.79
CA ALA A 194 2.22 -8.19 -5.62
C ALA A 194 2.15 -7.57 -7.02
N ALA A 195 2.69 -6.34 -7.19
CA ALA A 195 2.74 -5.63 -8.46
C ALA A 195 3.89 -6.07 -9.37
N ILE A 196 4.91 -6.77 -8.85
CA ILE A 196 6.12 -7.10 -9.61
C ILE A 196 5.85 -7.97 -10.84
N PRO A 197 5.06 -9.06 -10.77
CA PRO A 197 4.73 -9.87 -11.96
C PRO A 197 3.97 -9.06 -13.03
N GLU A 198 3.12 -8.13 -12.58
CA GLU A 198 2.29 -7.32 -13.45
C GLU A 198 3.09 -6.21 -14.14
N MET A 199 3.98 -5.57 -13.39
CA MET A 199 4.99 -4.66 -13.91
C MET A 199 5.84 -5.34 -15.00
N TRP A 200 6.28 -6.58 -14.78
CA TRP A 200 7.04 -7.34 -15.77
C TRP A 200 6.26 -7.62 -17.05
N ASP A 201 5.01 -8.05 -16.92
CA ASP A 201 4.12 -8.32 -18.07
C ASP A 201 3.87 -7.05 -18.90
N MET A 202 3.70 -5.90 -18.24
CA MET A 202 3.49 -4.59 -18.86
C MET A 202 4.74 -4.11 -19.62
N VAL A 203 5.92 -4.24 -19.00
CA VAL A 203 7.19 -3.86 -19.62
C VAL A 203 7.48 -4.71 -20.86
N ASN A 204 7.17 -6.00 -20.83
CA ASN A 204 7.45 -6.94 -21.92
C ASN A 204 6.31 -7.12 -22.94
N LYS A 205 5.27 -6.27 -22.94
CA LYS A 205 4.10 -6.35 -23.85
C LYS A 205 3.39 -7.71 -23.86
N LYS A 206 3.56 -8.52 -22.82
CA LYS A 206 2.79 -9.76 -22.65
C LYS A 206 1.47 -9.51 -21.93
N GLY A 207 1.27 -8.32 -21.35
CA GLY A 207 -0.01 -7.87 -20.81
C GLY A 207 -0.96 -7.37 -21.89
N THR A 208 -1.84 -8.24 -22.39
CA THR A 208 -3.14 -7.84 -22.94
C THR A 208 -4.14 -7.85 -21.79
N PHE A 209 -4.71 -6.70 -21.46
CA PHE A 209 -5.97 -6.60 -20.70
C PHE A 209 -7.14 -6.89 -21.65
#